data_AF-A0A2G6HK78-F1
#
_entry.id   AF-A0A2G6HK78-F1
#
_cell.length_a   1.000
_cell.length_b   1.000
_cell.length_c   1.000
_cell.angle_alpha   90.00
_cell.angle_beta   90.00
_cell.angle_gamma   90.00
#
_symmetry.space_group_name_H-M   'P 1'
#
loop_
_entity.id
_entity.type
_entity.pdbx_description
1 polymer ?
#
loop_
_entity_poly.entity_id
_entity_poly.type
_entity_poly.pdbx_seq_one_letter_code
_entity_poly.pdbx_strand_id
1 'polypeptide(L)'
;MTSQKTENTPPGDAQPAALVTPIELLSPAYTEENVGPDYEISLKPRPGSMMPEKVVMKDAFALEFDTLNAYYKHVVKNERVRQHPLRTAAILNDFAPGFLGPDVYRAALLHDIGQAATQTQSENVFAPNAKRTLLLYYGKRAQLEEREAVYSLNRSQSESVESGWEFTHTLLSELDVVEKFSEENRHADFGKSEEIQQILHGKAEPASKDIWLEPASLTRMTRMLELLKTVQVESVLIKAAEMIDNLQHPPNDAGAVFRDVHDAESFYIPLLEIMGMDGMASALRNETYSTRLRNSGHGAFLEKANELLACLSGRDNTLSSIHDLLATLNVGEFDLDHAIQDATQHGMKYGTIELQMPDQEDTVRAIWRIKSPGSLAMKLLDYVKTSGASEDEQRAKLAALEIIPADIVGLTFVADNPNRLAGLFTQMANAISDSPDIEMTHGKRRTESLQIRGVEEFRRLMAGALLTGDAGAGMPRSEPHYVLSDVDIQEDDGPDAYNVAKFTCLKEGIRTEVQFMTEEDRISTRIGVQAHVLYKLKGQLRQYQQQQADTSVVEKPHIEITEEDIEALGHINERMKKLRRGEAGLSEESIKRAKKVWQMIKRVSPLLSWTL
;
A
#
# COMPACT_ATOMS: atom_id res chain seq x y z
N MET A 1 55.61 59.53 -21.41
CA MET A 1 55.05 60.23 -22.59
C MET A 1 53.56 60.43 -22.33
N THR A 2 53.14 61.70 -22.23
CA THR A 2 51.75 62.25 -22.41
C THR A 2 50.58 61.48 -21.76
N SER A 3 49.99 61.91 -20.63
CA SER A 3 49.10 63.10 -20.41
C SER A 3 47.83 63.02 -21.29
N GLN A 4 46.59 62.99 -20.79
CA GLN A 4 45.89 64.03 -20.00
C GLN A 4 44.50 63.60 -19.46
N LYS A 5 44.16 64.13 -18.26
CA LYS A 5 42.89 64.78 -17.79
C LYS A 5 41.61 63.92 -17.60
N THR A 6 41.08 63.74 -16.36
CA THR A 6 40.17 64.64 -15.55
C THR A 6 38.89 65.03 -16.31
N GLU A 7 37.63 64.91 -15.84
CA GLU A 7 37.04 65.24 -14.53
C GLU A 7 35.50 64.92 -14.54
N ASN A 8 34.97 64.46 -13.39
CA ASN A 8 33.68 64.71 -12.71
C ASN A 8 32.26 64.76 -13.35
N THR A 9 31.31 64.18 -12.56
CA THR A 9 29.88 64.51 -12.24
C THR A 9 28.71 63.84 -13.02
N PRO A 10 27.46 63.70 -12.46
CA PRO A 10 26.94 62.67 -11.53
C PRO A 10 25.67 61.92 -12.10
N PRO A 11 24.84 61.16 -11.34
CA PRO A 11 23.98 60.10 -11.89
C PRO A 11 22.69 60.63 -12.51
N GLY A 12 22.38 60.15 -13.72
CA GLY A 12 21.12 60.39 -14.41
C GLY A 12 20.23 59.15 -14.37
N ASP A 13 19.09 59.31 -13.72
CA ASP A 13 17.79 58.67 -13.97
C ASP A 13 17.76 57.45 -14.89
N ALA A 14 17.62 56.27 -14.29
CA ALA A 14 17.18 55.07 -14.98
C ALA A 14 15.72 55.26 -15.41
N GLN A 15 15.50 55.36 -16.72
CA GLN A 15 14.19 55.28 -17.34
C GLN A 15 13.55 53.89 -17.09
N PRO A 16 12.21 53.83 -17.00
CA PRO A 16 11.46 52.65 -16.59
C PRO A 16 11.56 51.53 -17.64
N ALA A 17 11.82 50.32 -17.16
CA ALA A 17 11.72 49.11 -17.96
C ALA A 17 10.31 48.99 -18.55
N ALA A 18 10.28 48.65 -19.83
CA ALA A 18 9.11 48.62 -20.68
C ALA A 18 7.96 47.79 -20.10
N LEU A 19 6.76 48.37 -20.20
CA LEU A 19 5.47 47.68 -20.10
C LEU A 19 5.49 46.39 -20.93
N VAL A 20 5.43 45.25 -20.25
CA VAL A 20 5.13 43.96 -20.86
C VAL A 20 3.69 44.01 -21.36
N THR A 21 3.52 43.93 -22.66
CA THR A 21 2.23 43.85 -23.35
C THR A 21 1.46 42.59 -22.93
N PRO A 22 0.12 42.62 -22.89
CA PRO A 22 -0.70 41.46 -22.56
C PRO A 22 -0.49 40.36 -23.61
N ILE A 23 -0.08 39.18 -23.18
CA ILE A 23 -0.02 37.99 -24.03
C ILE A 23 -1.48 37.61 -24.34
N GLU A 24 -1.80 37.55 -25.64
CA GLU A 24 -3.10 37.11 -26.14
C GLU A 24 -3.43 35.71 -25.60
N LEU A 25 -4.50 35.64 -24.81
CA LEU A 25 -5.20 34.41 -24.42
C LEU A 25 -5.75 33.74 -25.69
N LEU A 26 -4.97 32.85 -26.29
CA LEU A 26 -5.46 31.85 -27.22
C LEU A 26 -5.63 30.55 -26.42
N SER A 27 -6.87 30.27 -26.01
CA SER A 27 -7.28 28.91 -25.59
C SER A 27 -7.15 27.96 -26.78
N PRO A 28 -6.31 26.92 -26.75
CA PRO A 28 -6.52 25.76 -27.58
C PRO A 28 -7.59 24.90 -26.90
N ALA A 29 -8.67 24.61 -27.61
CA ALA A 29 -9.64 23.61 -27.19
C ALA A 29 -8.93 22.26 -27.04
N TYR A 30 -9.16 21.59 -25.91
CA TYR A 30 -8.84 20.19 -25.69
C TYR A 30 -9.62 19.38 -26.74
N THR A 31 -8.96 18.89 -27.79
CA THR A 31 -9.60 18.04 -28.80
C THR A 31 -9.48 16.58 -28.38
N GLU A 32 -10.62 15.89 -28.30
CA GLU A 32 -10.85 14.50 -27.84
C GLU A 32 -10.18 13.38 -28.66
N GLU A 33 -9.09 13.63 -29.39
CA GLU A 33 -8.43 12.62 -30.22
C GLU A 33 -7.16 12.08 -29.56
N ASN A 34 -7.33 11.24 -28.53
CA ASN A 34 -6.40 10.17 -28.14
C ASN A 34 -7.07 9.24 -27.10
N VAL A 35 -8.19 8.62 -27.48
CA VAL A 35 -8.76 7.51 -26.71
C VAL A 35 -7.92 6.26 -27.02
N GLY A 36 -6.87 6.04 -26.24
CA GLY A 36 -6.23 4.73 -26.12
C GLY A 36 -7.23 3.68 -25.60
N PRO A 37 -6.96 2.37 -25.73
CA PRO A 37 -7.93 1.34 -25.39
C PRO A 37 -8.46 1.54 -23.97
N ASP A 38 -9.78 1.52 -23.80
CA ASP A 38 -10.51 1.74 -22.55
C ASP A 38 -9.91 0.93 -21.39
N TYR A 39 -8.98 1.55 -20.65
CA TYR A 39 -8.48 1.03 -19.39
C TYR A 39 -9.47 1.43 -18.29
N GLU A 40 -10.55 0.69 -18.14
CA GLU A 40 -11.45 0.87 -17.00
C GLU A 40 -10.75 0.33 -15.74
N ILE A 41 -9.87 1.15 -15.16
CA ILE A 41 -9.31 0.94 -13.83
C ILE A 41 -10.36 1.40 -12.84
N SER A 42 -11.31 0.52 -12.53
CA SER A 42 -12.23 0.74 -11.43
C SER A 42 -11.47 0.62 -10.11
N LEU A 43 -10.86 1.75 -9.70
CA LEU A 43 -10.52 2.08 -8.32
C LEU A 43 -11.74 2.65 -7.57
N LYS A 44 -12.92 2.57 -8.19
CA LYS A 44 -14.22 2.96 -7.61
C LYS A 44 -14.65 1.90 -6.58
N PRO A 45 -14.63 2.16 -5.26
CA PRO A 45 -15.72 1.66 -4.45
C PRO A 45 -17.03 2.15 -5.10
N ARG A 46 -18.07 1.31 -5.17
CA ARG A 46 -19.31 1.75 -5.80
C ARG A 46 -19.94 2.84 -4.92
N PRO A 47 -20.42 3.96 -5.48
CA PRO A 47 -21.19 4.95 -4.74
C PRO A 47 -22.33 4.27 -3.98
N GLY A 48 -22.40 4.49 -2.67
CA GLY A 48 -23.44 3.91 -1.81
C GLY A 48 -23.34 2.40 -1.57
N SER A 49 -22.26 1.70 -1.95
CA SER A 49 -22.04 0.36 -1.40
C SER A 49 -21.61 0.52 0.04
N MET A 50 -22.51 0.24 0.99
CA MET A 50 -22.09 -0.14 2.34
C MET A 50 -20.90 -1.08 2.20
N MET A 51 -19.81 -0.79 2.93
CA MET A 51 -18.72 -1.76 3.13
C MET A 51 -19.36 -3.16 3.23
N PRO A 52 -18.97 -4.12 2.39
CA PRO A 52 -19.60 -5.42 2.41
C PRO A 52 -19.59 -5.96 3.85
N GLU A 53 -20.72 -6.48 4.31
CA GLU A 53 -20.82 -6.93 5.70
C GLU A 53 -19.72 -7.96 5.99
N LYS A 54 -19.09 -7.83 7.17
CA LYS A 54 -18.08 -8.79 7.62
C LYS A 54 -18.63 -10.20 7.51
N VAL A 55 -17.81 -11.12 7.03
CA VAL A 55 -18.12 -12.53 7.22
C VAL A 55 -18.00 -12.84 8.71
N VAL A 56 -19.11 -13.19 9.36
CA VAL A 56 -19.12 -13.65 10.75
C VAL A 56 -18.51 -15.05 10.78
N MET A 57 -17.19 -15.10 11.01
CA MET A 57 -16.38 -16.31 10.80
C MET A 57 -16.90 -17.55 11.51
N LYS A 58 -17.29 -17.41 12.78
CA LYS A 58 -17.69 -18.54 13.63
C LYS A 58 -18.96 -19.23 13.14
N ASP A 59 -19.89 -18.46 12.58
CA ASP A 59 -21.17 -18.97 12.12
C ASP A 59 -21.08 -19.48 10.67
N ALA A 60 -20.21 -18.85 9.86
CA ALA A 60 -20.03 -19.20 8.44
C ALA A 60 -19.12 -20.42 8.21
N PHE A 61 -18.19 -20.74 9.14
CA PHE A 61 -17.11 -21.73 8.92
C PHE A 61 -17.03 -22.82 9.98
N ALA A 62 -18.18 -23.32 10.46
CA ALA A 62 -18.24 -24.30 11.54
C ALA A 62 -17.39 -25.57 11.29
N LEU A 63 -17.33 -26.06 10.04
CA LEU A 63 -16.53 -27.24 9.68
C LEU A 63 -15.03 -26.98 9.87
N GLU A 64 -14.56 -25.79 9.51
CA GLU A 64 -13.16 -25.38 9.64
C GLU A 64 -12.78 -25.24 11.11
N PHE A 65 -13.65 -24.65 11.94
CA PHE A 65 -13.46 -24.59 13.40
C PHE A 65 -13.40 -25.99 14.03
N ASP A 66 -14.30 -26.91 13.64
CA ASP A 66 -14.28 -28.29 14.10
C ASP A 66 -13.00 -29.02 13.67
N THR A 67 -12.52 -28.74 12.46
CA THR A 67 -11.28 -29.31 11.91
C THR A 67 -10.06 -28.82 12.69
N LEU A 68 -9.98 -27.51 12.97
CA LEU A 68 -8.93 -26.93 13.82
C LEU A 68 -8.95 -27.52 15.22
N ASN A 69 -10.12 -27.59 15.84
CA ASN A 69 -10.29 -28.17 17.17
C ASN A 69 -9.88 -29.65 17.20
N ALA A 70 -10.23 -30.43 16.18
CA ALA A 70 -9.82 -31.83 16.06
C ALA A 70 -8.30 -31.96 15.91
N TYR A 71 -7.68 -31.13 15.08
CA TYR A 71 -6.23 -31.13 14.88
C TYR A 71 -5.47 -30.76 16.16
N TYR A 72 -5.85 -29.66 16.82
CA TYR A 72 -5.17 -29.15 18.01
C TYR A 72 -5.43 -29.98 19.29
N LYS A 73 -6.37 -30.92 19.28
CA LYS A 73 -6.46 -31.96 20.33
C LYS A 73 -5.25 -32.90 20.33
N HIS A 74 -4.64 -33.11 19.17
CA HIS A 74 -3.54 -34.07 18.97
C HIS A 74 -2.16 -33.41 18.88
N VAL A 75 -2.11 -32.08 18.78
CA VAL A 75 -0.87 -31.30 18.69
C VAL A 75 -0.79 -30.38 19.90
N VAL A 76 0.24 -30.55 20.75
CA VAL A 76 0.48 -29.66 21.90
C VAL A 76 0.95 -28.31 21.36
N LYS A 77 0.00 -27.39 21.18
CA LYS A 77 0.24 -26.02 20.75
C LYS A 77 -0.28 -25.08 21.84
N ASN A 78 0.54 -24.08 22.18
CA ASN A 78 0.14 -23.01 23.10
C ASN A 78 -1.01 -22.18 22.49
N GLU A 79 -1.66 -21.36 23.31
CA GLU A 79 -2.85 -20.60 22.88
C GLU A 79 -2.56 -19.66 21.70
N ARG A 80 -1.35 -19.08 21.63
CA ARG A 80 -0.90 -18.24 20.50
C ARG A 80 -1.12 -18.96 19.17
N VAL A 81 -0.71 -20.22 19.07
CA VAL A 81 -0.78 -20.97 17.82
C VAL A 81 -2.20 -21.43 17.51
N ARG A 82 -3.05 -21.69 18.52
CA ARG A 82 -4.47 -22.01 18.28
C ARG A 82 -5.27 -20.82 17.75
N GLN A 83 -4.92 -19.62 18.21
CA GLN A 83 -5.57 -18.38 17.81
C GLN A 83 -5.02 -17.83 16.47
N HIS A 84 -3.82 -18.24 16.07
CA HIS A 84 -3.14 -17.73 14.87
C HIS A 84 -4.00 -17.82 13.59
N PRO A 85 -4.59 -18.98 13.21
CA PRO A 85 -5.44 -19.04 12.02
C PRO A 85 -6.71 -18.19 12.09
N LEU A 86 -7.25 -18.00 13.30
CA LEU A 86 -8.43 -17.16 13.52
C LEU A 86 -8.09 -15.69 13.31
N ARG A 87 -6.95 -15.23 13.85
CA ARG A 87 -6.47 -13.86 13.66
C ARG A 87 -6.08 -13.60 12.21
N THR A 88 -5.39 -14.52 11.54
CA THR A 88 -5.05 -14.44 10.11
C THR A 88 -6.31 -14.26 9.25
N ALA A 89 -7.34 -15.09 9.45
CA ALA A 89 -8.60 -14.96 8.72
C ALA A 89 -9.34 -13.64 9.04
N ALA A 90 -9.28 -13.18 10.29
CA ALA A 90 -9.88 -11.92 10.71
C ALA A 90 -9.17 -10.70 10.09
N ILE A 91 -7.83 -10.69 10.05
CA ILE A 91 -7.03 -9.64 9.41
C ILE A 91 -7.38 -9.57 7.92
N LEU A 92 -7.50 -10.72 7.26
CA LEU A 92 -7.90 -10.78 5.86
C LEU A 92 -9.29 -10.16 5.65
N ASN A 93 -10.25 -10.45 6.54
CA ASN A 93 -11.61 -9.91 6.49
C ASN A 93 -11.69 -8.41 6.82
N ASP A 94 -10.71 -7.84 7.52
CA ASP A 94 -10.62 -6.40 7.79
C ASP A 94 -10.22 -5.59 6.54
N PHE A 95 -9.32 -6.14 5.71
CA PHE A 95 -8.80 -5.49 4.50
C PHE A 95 -9.50 -5.87 3.20
N ALA A 96 -10.22 -6.99 3.20
CA ALA A 96 -10.91 -7.52 2.02
C ALA A 96 -12.38 -7.91 2.30
N PRO A 97 -13.16 -7.13 3.08
CA PRO A 97 -14.54 -7.49 3.41
C PRO A 97 -15.37 -7.60 2.13
N GLY A 98 -16.03 -8.76 1.94
CA GLY A 98 -16.84 -9.09 0.75
C GLY A 98 -16.11 -9.05 -0.60
N PHE A 99 -14.80 -8.84 -0.61
CA PHE A 99 -13.95 -8.90 -1.79
C PHE A 99 -13.53 -10.36 -2.09
N LEU A 100 -13.31 -11.15 -1.05
CA LEU A 100 -12.85 -12.54 -1.18
C LEU A 100 -14.00 -13.55 -0.99
N GLY A 101 -13.97 -14.62 -1.78
CA GLY A 101 -14.92 -15.73 -1.65
C GLY A 101 -14.72 -16.54 -0.36
N PRO A 102 -15.75 -17.29 0.08
CA PRO A 102 -15.71 -18.07 1.32
C PRO A 102 -14.55 -19.07 1.35
N ASP A 103 -14.17 -19.66 0.22
CA ASP A 103 -13.08 -20.63 0.13
C ASP A 103 -11.70 -20.06 0.50
N VAL A 104 -11.49 -18.75 0.29
CA VAL A 104 -10.25 -18.07 0.71
C VAL A 104 -10.17 -18.02 2.23
N TYR A 105 -11.28 -17.70 2.91
CA TYR A 105 -11.34 -17.71 4.36
C TYR A 105 -11.22 -19.13 4.93
N ARG A 106 -11.75 -20.15 4.24
CA ARG A 106 -11.50 -21.56 4.60
C ARG A 106 -10.02 -21.90 4.55
N ALA A 107 -9.34 -21.51 3.47
CA ALA A 107 -7.90 -21.71 3.33
C ALA A 107 -7.11 -20.93 4.41
N ALA A 108 -7.49 -19.68 4.71
CA ALA A 108 -6.87 -18.89 5.78
C ALA A 108 -7.05 -19.55 7.15
N LEU A 109 -8.23 -20.11 7.46
CA LEU A 109 -8.46 -20.82 8.71
C LEU A 109 -7.66 -22.13 8.82
N LEU A 110 -7.41 -22.81 7.70
CA LEU A 110 -6.73 -24.11 7.66
C LEU A 110 -5.24 -24.04 7.29
N HIS A 111 -4.69 -22.84 7.06
CA HIS A 111 -3.35 -22.64 6.49
C HIS A 111 -2.25 -23.38 7.27
N ASP A 112 -2.31 -23.31 8.59
CA ASP A 112 -1.42 -23.96 9.57
C ASP A 112 -1.38 -25.50 9.36
N ILE A 113 -2.55 -26.10 9.11
CA ILE A 113 -2.69 -27.54 8.83
C ILE A 113 -2.21 -27.83 7.41
N GLY A 114 -2.52 -26.95 6.45
CA GLY A 114 -2.05 -26.96 5.07
C GLY A 114 -0.53 -27.09 4.97
N GLN A 115 0.19 -26.14 5.57
CA GLN A 115 1.65 -26.10 5.62
C GLN A 115 2.23 -27.31 6.36
N ALA A 116 1.67 -27.68 7.52
CA ALA A 116 2.13 -28.88 8.23
C ALA A 116 1.96 -30.16 7.37
N ALA A 117 0.99 -30.18 6.45
CA ALA A 117 0.77 -31.29 5.54
C ALA A 117 1.68 -31.31 4.31
N THR A 118 2.40 -30.23 3.96
CA THR A 118 3.41 -30.25 2.88
C THR A 118 4.74 -30.80 3.38
N GLN A 119 5.03 -30.67 4.68
CA GLN A 119 6.26 -31.09 5.33
C GLN A 119 6.45 -32.62 5.35
N THR A 120 7.72 -33.04 5.45
CA THR A 120 8.11 -34.42 5.74
C THR A 120 7.95 -34.76 7.22
N GLN A 121 7.87 -36.05 7.58
CA GLN A 121 7.77 -36.44 8.99
C GLN A 121 9.04 -36.09 9.79
N SER A 122 10.20 -36.05 9.10
CA SER A 122 11.47 -35.61 9.68
C SER A 122 11.50 -34.10 9.96
N GLU A 123 10.84 -33.30 9.14
CA GLU A 123 10.68 -31.85 9.38
C GLU A 123 9.64 -31.59 10.46
N ASN A 124 8.53 -32.34 10.44
CA ASN A 124 7.43 -32.17 11.37
C ASN A 124 6.78 -33.51 11.71
N VAL A 125 6.93 -33.94 12.96
CA VAL A 125 6.38 -35.20 13.48
C VAL A 125 4.85 -35.27 13.34
N PHE A 126 4.17 -34.12 13.28
CA PHE A 126 2.72 -34.02 13.10
C PHE A 126 2.27 -33.96 11.64
N ALA A 127 3.18 -33.96 10.66
CA ALA A 127 2.82 -33.92 9.24
C ALA A 127 1.87 -35.06 8.80
N PRO A 128 2.02 -36.32 9.25
CA PRO A 128 1.05 -37.37 8.96
C PRO A 128 -0.35 -37.06 9.51
N ASN A 129 -0.44 -36.47 10.71
CA ASN A 129 -1.72 -36.08 11.32
C ASN A 129 -2.37 -34.92 10.55
N ALA A 130 -1.58 -33.94 10.10
CA ALA A 130 -2.05 -32.83 9.28
C ALA A 130 -2.61 -33.33 7.93
N LYS A 131 -1.86 -34.20 7.23
CA LYS A 131 -2.30 -34.84 5.98
C LYS A 131 -3.61 -35.59 6.15
N ARG A 132 -3.72 -36.40 7.21
CA ARG A 132 -4.95 -37.13 7.54
C ARG A 132 -6.10 -36.16 7.82
N THR A 133 -5.88 -35.13 8.62
CA THR A 133 -6.90 -34.14 8.97
C THR A 133 -7.46 -33.43 7.74
N LEU A 134 -6.59 -32.98 6.84
CA LEU A 134 -7.02 -32.34 5.59
C LEU A 134 -7.80 -33.29 4.68
N LEU A 135 -7.37 -34.54 4.53
CA LEU A 135 -8.10 -35.54 3.75
C LEU A 135 -9.52 -35.77 4.29
N LEU A 136 -9.68 -35.82 5.61
CA LEU A 136 -11.00 -35.92 6.26
C LEU A 136 -11.84 -34.66 6.01
N TYR A 137 -11.24 -33.48 6.14
CA TYR A 137 -11.90 -32.21 5.86
C TYR A 137 -12.39 -32.13 4.41
N TYR A 138 -11.54 -32.39 3.42
CA TYR A 138 -11.92 -32.36 2.01
C TYR A 138 -13.05 -33.36 1.70
N GLY A 139 -12.99 -34.57 2.27
CA GLY A 139 -14.06 -35.55 2.13
C GLY A 139 -15.40 -35.06 2.67
N LYS A 140 -15.41 -34.43 3.86
CA LYS A 140 -16.62 -33.84 4.45
C LYS A 140 -17.14 -32.66 3.62
N ARG A 141 -16.27 -31.75 3.19
CA ARG A 141 -16.66 -30.57 2.40
C ARG A 141 -17.22 -30.98 1.04
N ALA A 142 -16.60 -31.93 0.35
CA ALA A 142 -17.13 -32.44 -0.91
C ALA A 142 -18.54 -33.07 -0.75
N GLN A 143 -18.79 -33.80 0.35
CA GLN A 143 -20.13 -34.33 0.65
C GLN A 143 -21.15 -33.22 0.95
N LEU A 144 -20.74 -32.16 1.65
CA LEU A 144 -21.61 -31.01 1.90
C LEU A 144 -21.96 -30.29 0.60
N GLU A 145 -20.99 -30.06 -0.27
CA GLU A 145 -21.19 -29.41 -1.57
C GLU A 145 -22.06 -30.26 -2.50
N GLU A 146 -21.90 -31.58 -2.51
CA GLU A 146 -22.79 -32.49 -3.25
C GLU A 146 -24.23 -32.41 -2.72
N ARG A 147 -24.42 -32.36 -1.40
CA ARG A 147 -25.75 -32.17 -0.80
C ARG A 147 -26.34 -30.81 -1.16
N GLU A 148 -25.58 -29.73 -1.01
CA GLU A 148 -25.97 -28.36 -1.37
C GLU A 148 -26.40 -28.30 -2.86
N ALA A 149 -25.62 -28.94 -3.75
CA ALA A 149 -25.93 -29.01 -5.19
C ALA A 149 -27.22 -29.79 -5.49
N VAL A 150 -27.48 -30.89 -4.76
CA VAL A 150 -28.71 -31.70 -4.90
C VAL A 150 -29.95 -30.94 -4.44
N TYR A 151 -29.84 -30.06 -3.44
CA TYR A 151 -30.96 -29.22 -2.98
C TYR A 151 -31.19 -28.00 -3.90
N SER A 152 -30.17 -27.50 -4.58
CA SER A 152 -30.29 -26.44 -5.59
C SER A 152 -30.66 -27.03 -6.97
N LEU A 153 -31.94 -27.37 -7.17
CA LEU A 153 -32.52 -27.75 -8.46
C LEU A 153 -32.47 -26.57 -9.47
N ASN A 154 -31.29 -26.20 -9.99
CA ASN A 154 -31.12 -25.40 -11.24
C ASN A 154 -29.66 -25.05 -11.59
N ARG A 155 -28.64 -25.89 -11.31
CA ARG A 155 -27.36 -25.75 -12.02
C ARG A 155 -27.40 -26.58 -13.30
N SER A 156 -27.78 -25.91 -14.39
CA SER A 156 -27.53 -26.40 -15.75
C SER A 156 -26.07 -26.82 -15.89
N GLN A 157 -25.87 -27.94 -16.59
CA GLN A 157 -24.59 -28.56 -16.94
C GLN A 157 -23.57 -27.56 -17.53
N SER A 158 -22.86 -26.85 -16.66
CA SER A 158 -21.57 -26.26 -16.97
C SER A 158 -20.52 -27.23 -16.45
N GLU A 159 -19.76 -27.83 -17.36
CA GLU A 159 -18.60 -28.69 -17.07
C GLU A 159 -17.44 -27.93 -16.39
N SER A 160 -17.65 -26.66 -15.97
CA SER A 160 -16.62 -25.77 -15.44
C SER A 160 -16.93 -25.19 -14.06
N VAL A 161 -17.92 -25.71 -13.33
CA VAL A 161 -18.13 -25.27 -11.94
C VAL A 161 -17.14 -26.01 -11.05
N GLU A 162 -15.96 -25.40 -10.89
CA GLU A 162 -14.95 -25.75 -9.89
C GLU A 162 -15.62 -25.89 -8.51
N SER A 163 -15.35 -26.99 -7.79
CA SER A 163 -15.93 -27.19 -6.46
C SER A 163 -15.13 -26.43 -5.40
N GLY A 164 -15.79 -25.89 -4.38
CA GLY A 164 -15.16 -24.98 -3.40
C GLY A 164 -14.02 -25.65 -2.62
N TRP A 165 -14.15 -26.96 -2.35
CA TRP A 165 -13.08 -27.74 -1.71
C TRP A 165 -11.82 -27.89 -2.59
N GLU A 166 -11.96 -27.94 -3.93
CA GLU A 166 -10.82 -28.01 -4.86
C GLU A 166 -10.06 -26.69 -4.89
N PHE A 167 -10.79 -25.57 -4.86
CA PHE A 167 -10.20 -24.24 -4.74
C PHE A 167 -9.48 -24.07 -3.40
N THR A 168 -10.14 -24.41 -2.29
CA THR A 168 -9.52 -24.41 -0.95
C THR A 168 -8.24 -25.25 -0.91
N HIS A 169 -8.27 -26.46 -1.49
CA HIS A 169 -7.10 -27.33 -1.59
C HIS A 169 -5.95 -26.68 -2.37
N THR A 170 -6.27 -26.03 -3.50
CA THR A 170 -5.30 -25.33 -4.32
C THR A 170 -4.60 -24.25 -3.51
N LEU A 171 -5.36 -23.35 -2.88
CA LEU A 171 -4.81 -22.26 -2.07
C LEU A 171 -3.87 -22.81 -0.99
N LEU A 172 -4.31 -23.82 -0.23
CA LEU A 172 -3.50 -24.44 0.82
C LEU A 172 -2.19 -25.06 0.28
N SER A 173 -2.21 -25.61 -0.93
CA SER A 173 -1.01 -26.18 -1.56
C SER A 173 -0.03 -25.12 -2.08
N GLU A 174 -0.54 -23.94 -2.43
CA GLU A 174 0.26 -22.83 -2.95
C GLU A 174 0.94 -22.03 -1.85
N LEU A 175 0.44 -22.05 -0.60
CA LEU A 175 1.08 -21.34 0.51
C LEU A 175 2.54 -21.75 0.72
N ASP A 176 2.87 -23.04 0.52
CA ASP A 176 4.24 -23.56 0.59
C ASP A 176 5.11 -23.07 -0.57
N VAL A 177 4.50 -22.83 -1.75
CA VAL A 177 5.20 -22.24 -2.91
C VAL A 177 5.55 -20.78 -2.64
N VAL A 178 4.60 -20.02 -2.08
CA VAL A 178 4.82 -18.62 -1.68
C VAL A 178 5.90 -18.53 -0.60
N GLU A 179 5.86 -19.42 0.41
CA GLU A 179 6.88 -19.49 1.46
C GLU A 179 8.27 -19.75 0.86
N LYS A 180 8.42 -20.80 0.03
CA LYS A 180 9.69 -21.14 -0.63
C LYS A 180 10.24 -19.99 -1.47
N PHE A 181 9.38 -19.32 -2.23
CA PHE A 181 9.78 -18.13 -2.98
C PHE A 181 10.32 -17.02 -2.07
N SER A 182 9.68 -16.81 -0.92
CA SER A 182 10.17 -15.89 0.12
C SER A 182 11.59 -16.28 0.55
N GLU A 183 11.83 -17.55 0.86
CA GLU A 183 13.14 -18.04 1.28
C GLU A 183 14.21 -17.83 0.21
N GLU A 184 13.89 -18.18 -1.03
CA GLU A 184 14.77 -17.98 -2.18
C GLU A 184 15.04 -16.49 -2.46
N ASN A 185 14.09 -15.59 -2.16
CA ASN A 185 14.28 -14.15 -2.27
C ASN A 185 15.18 -13.59 -1.18
N ARG A 186 15.11 -14.12 0.06
CA ARG A 186 16.03 -13.71 1.13
C ARG A 186 17.50 -13.92 0.73
N HIS A 187 17.75 -14.93 -0.11
CA HIS A 187 19.06 -15.30 -0.64
C HIS A 187 19.46 -14.52 -1.89
N ALA A 188 18.60 -13.67 -2.45
CA ALA A 188 18.96 -12.79 -3.55
C ALA A 188 19.91 -11.69 -3.02
N ASP A 189 21.16 -11.79 -3.44
CA ASP A 189 22.29 -11.08 -2.85
C ASP A 189 22.44 -9.66 -3.42
N PHE A 190 22.07 -8.66 -2.61
CA PHE A 190 22.39 -7.26 -2.90
C PHE A 190 22.90 -6.57 -1.64
N GLY A 191 24.22 -6.55 -1.48
CA GLY A 191 24.93 -5.61 -0.60
C GLY A 191 24.67 -5.77 0.90
N LYS A 192 24.24 -6.95 1.34
CA LYS A 192 23.99 -7.23 2.76
C LYS A 192 25.29 -7.63 3.46
N SER A 193 25.43 -7.26 4.73
CA SER A 193 26.55 -7.73 5.55
C SER A 193 26.50 -9.25 5.74
N GLU A 194 27.65 -9.87 6.03
CA GLU A 194 27.73 -11.32 6.32
C GLU A 194 26.82 -11.70 7.49
N GLU A 195 26.72 -10.84 8.51
CA GLU A 195 25.82 -11.05 9.65
C GLU A 195 24.35 -11.14 9.19
N ILE A 196 23.89 -10.18 8.38
CA ILE A 196 22.51 -10.21 7.83
C ILE A 196 22.29 -11.48 7.02
N GLN A 197 23.23 -11.85 6.15
CA GLN A 197 23.10 -13.07 5.36
C GLN A 197 22.93 -14.29 6.27
N GLN A 198 23.76 -14.44 7.31
CA GLN A 198 23.65 -15.56 8.25
C GLN A 198 22.29 -15.61 8.95
N ILE A 199 21.72 -14.48 9.36
CA ILE A 199 20.39 -14.40 9.98
C ILE A 199 19.29 -14.80 8.97
N LEU A 200 19.38 -14.29 7.74
CA LEU A 200 18.43 -14.60 6.65
C LEU A 200 18.49 -16.07 6.22
N HIS A 201 19.64 -16.72 6.37
CA HIS A 201 19.82 -18.17 6.19
C HIS A 201 19.40 -19.00 7.41
N GLY A 202 18.90 -18.38 8.48
CA GLY A 202 18.52 -19.08 9.71
C GLY A 202 19.70 -19.69 10.48
N LYS A 203 20.90 -19.15 10.29
CA LYS A 203 22.15 -19.62 10.92
C LYS A 203 22.59 -18.78 12.11
N ALA A 204 21.99 -17.61 12.29
CA ALA A 204 22.33 -16.66 13.35
C ALA A 204 21.09 -15.89 13.84
N GLU A 205 21.24 -15.29 15.01
CA GLU A 205 20.31 -14.31 15.59
C GLU A 205 20.89 -12.90 15.41
N PRO A 206 20.06 -11.85 15.33
CA PRO A 206 20.53 -10.46 15.32
C PRO A 206 21.39 -10.14 16.55
N ALA A 207 22.70 -9.90 16.35
CA ALA A 207 23.63 -9.71 17.47
C ALA A 207 23.69 -8.25 17.94
N SER A 208 23.43 -7.30 17.03
CA SER A 208 23.41 -5.87 17.33
C SER A 208 22.00 -5.27 17.22
N LYS A 209 21.77 -4.12 17.87
CA LYS A 209 20.52 -3.36 17.73
C LYS A 209 20.43 -2.63 16.39
N ASP A 210 21.57 -2.19 15.84
CA ASP A 210 21.63 -1.36 14.64
C ASP A 210 21.20 -2.12 13.39
N ILE A 211 21.44 -3.43 13.33
CA ILE A 211 21.03 -4.29 12.21
C ILE A 211 19.52 -4.25 11.97
N TRP A 212 18.72 -3.98 13.01
CA TRP A 212 17.26 -3.86 12.90
C TRP A 212 16.83 -2.60 12.14
N LEU A 213 17.70 -1.61 11.96
CA LEU A 213 17.41 -0.42 11.17
C LEU A 213 17.87 -0.54 9.71
N GLU A 214 18.54 -1.64 9.33
CA GLU A 214 18.95 -1.87 7.95
C GLU A 214 17.75 -2.30 7.08
N PRO A 215 17.45 -1.57 5.99
CA PRO A 215 16.28 -1.84 5.15
C PRO A 215 16.46 -3.15 4.36
N ALA A 216 15.37 -3.86 4.10
CA ALA A 216 15.41 -5.02 3.23
C ALA A 216 15.66 -4.63 1.76
N SER A 217 16.38 -5.49 1.02
CA SER A 217 16.53 -5.37 -0.43
C SER A 217 15.21 -5.70 -1.11
N LEU A 218 14.76 -4.83 -2.00
CA LEU A 218 13.51 -4.97 -2.75
C LEU A 218 13.66 -6.06 -3.82
N THR A 219 12.69 -6.96 -3.92
CA THR A 219 12.61 -7.95 -4.99
C THR A 219 12.28 -7.25 -6.31
N ARG A 220 12.78 -7.76 -7.45
CA ARG A 220 12.44 -7.20 -8.77
C ARG A 220 11.01 -7.55 -9.20
N MET A 221 10.39 -6.69 -10.00
CA MET A 221 8.97 -6.85 -10.36
C MET A 221 8.76 -8.08 -11.24
N THR A 222 9.69 -8.35 -12.15
CA THR A 222 9.72 -9.57 -12.98
C THR A 222 9.69 -10.85 -12.15
N ARG A 223 10.48 -10.92 -11.07
CA ARG A 223 10.50 -12.07 -10.15
C ARG A 223 9.21 -12.19 -9.33
N MET A 224 8.63 -11.07 -8.91
CA MET A 224 7.30 -11.07 -8.29
C MET A 224 6.21 -11.59 -9.25
N LEU A 225 6.29 -11.21 -10.53
CA LEU A 225 5.37 -11.72 -11.55
C LEU A 225 5.56 -13.22 -11.79
N GLU A 226 6.79 -13.74 -11.77
CA GLU A 226 7.06 -15.18 -11.88
C GLU A 226 6.36 -15.99 -10.79
N LEU A 227 6.42 -15.55 -9.53
CA LEU A 227 5.63 -16.16 -8.46
C LEU A 227 4.15 -16.18 -8.85
N LEU A 228 3.60 -15.04 -9.25
CA LEU A 228 2.19 -14.90 -9.58
C LEU A 228 1.79 -15.68 -10.84
N LYS A 229 2.71 -16.09 -11.72
CA LYS A 229 2.39 -17.05 -12.79
C LYS A 229 2.08 -18.46 -12.26
N THR A 230 2.51 -18.78 -11.03
CA THR A 230 2.43 -20.13 -10.45
C THR A 230 1.41 -20.27 -9.32
N VAL A 231 0.96 -19.16 -8.72
CA VAL A 231 0.02 -19.16 -7.59
C VAL A 231 -1.14 -18.20 -7.81
N GLN A 232 -2.25 -18.44 -7.12
CA GLN A 232 -3.37 -17.51 -7.00
C GLN A 232 -2.98 -16.30 -6.15
N VAL A 233 -3.59 -15.14 -6.43
CA VAL A 233 -3.29 -13.92 -5.68
C VAL A 233 -3.79 -14.04 -4.24
N GLU A 234 -4.89 -14.75 -4.05
CA GLU A 234 -5.50 -15.08 -2.78
C GLU A 234 -4.54 -15.81 -1.85
N SER A 235 -3.69 -16.70 -2.38
CA SER A 235 -2.62 -17.38 -1.62
C SER A 235 -1.60 -16.37 -1.08
N VAL A 236 -1.24 -15.35 -1.86
CA VAL A 236 -0.35 -14.26 -1.42
C VAL A 236 -1.03 -13.38 -0.37
N LEU A 237 -2.32 -13.08 -0.53
CA LEU A 237 -3.09 -12.31 0.47
C LEU A 237 -3.19 -13.04 1.81
N ILE A 238 -3.40 -14.36 1.80
CA ILE A 238 -3.38 -15.19 3.02
C ILE A 238 -2.02 -15.09 3.71
N LYS A 239 -0.91 -15.27 2.97
CA LYS A 239 0.45 -15.16 3.52
C LYS A 239 0.78 -13.76 4.03
N ALA A 240 0.29 -12.72 3.38
CA ALA A 240 0.46 -11.35 3.86
C ALA A 240 -0.31 -11.10 5.18
N ALA A 241 -1.52 -11.65 5.32
CA ALA A 241 -2.29 -11.57 6.56
C ALA A 241 -1.62 -12.36 7.70
N GLU A 242 -1.09 -13.54 7.37
CA GLU A 242 -0.28 -14.35 8.29
C GLU A 242 0.95 -13.57 8.77
N MET A 243 1.61 -12.84 7.88
CA MET A 243 2.78 -12.02 8.22
C MET A 243 2.43 -10.87 9.16
N ILE A 244 1.28 -10.20 8.96
CA ILE A 244 0.79 -9.19 9.91
C ILE A 244 0.58 -9.84 11.28
N ASP A 245 -0.08 -11.00 11.35
CA ASP A 245 -0.30 -11.68 12.63
C ASP A 245 1.00 -12.10 13.31
N ASN A 246 1.95 -12.63 12.54
CA ASN A 246 3.25 -13.04 13.05
C ASN A 246 4.00 -11.86 13.67
N LEU A 247 3.96 -10.67 13.07
CA LEU A 247 4.65 -9.50 13.62
C LEU A 247 3.90 -8.86 14.81
N GLN A 248 2.56 -8.96 14.86
CA GLN A 248 1.76 -8.55 16.02
C GLN A 248 1.93 -9.51 17.21
N HIS A 249 2.09 -10.80 16.91
CA HIS A 249 2.21 -11.88 17.88
C HIS A 249 3.47 -12.70 17.59
N PRO A 250 4.69 -12.14 17.78
CA PRO A 250 5.93 -12.77 17.36
C PRO A 250 6.23 -14.08 18.08
N PRO A 251 6.93 -15.03 17.42
CA PRO A 251 7.54 -16.16 18.10
C PRO A 251 8.70 -15.69 19.00
N ASN A 252 9.12 -16.54 19.93
CA ASN A 252 10.31 -16.31 20.77
C ASN A 252 11.61 -16.68 20.02
N ASP A 253 11.78 -16.17 18.81
CA ASP A 253 12.93 -16.39 17.91
C ASP A 253 13.17 -15.08 17.16
N ALA A 254 14.25 -14.37 17.50
CA ALA A 254 14.48 -13.02 16.97
C ALA A 254 14.94 -13.08 15.49
N GLY A 255 15.63 -14.14 15.09
CA GLY A 255 16.01 -14.42 13.72
C GLY A 255 14.78 -14.68 12.84
N ALA A 256 13.78 -15.41 13.33
CA ALA A 256 12.51 -15.61 12.64
C ALA A 256 11.77 -14.29 12.45
N VAL A 257 11.65 -13.49 13.51
CA VAL A 257 11.03 -12.15 13.42
C VAL A 257 11.80 -11.24 12.44
N PHE A 258 13.13 -11.32 12.43
CA PHE A 258 13.96 -10.54 11.50
C PHE A 258 13.75 -10.97 10.04
N ARG A 259 13.60 -12.28 9.78
CA ARG A 259 13.26 -12.82 8.45
C ARG A 259 11.87 -12.37 8.00
N ASP A 260 10.87 -12.47 8.88
CA ASP A 260 9.51 -11.98 8.63
C ASP A 260 9.50 -10.50 8.22
N VAL A 261 10.26 -9.66 8.92
CA VAL A 261 10.44 -8.24 8.56
C VAL A 261 11.05 -8.08 7.17
N HIS A 262 12.05 -8.88 6.82
CA HIS A 262 12.71 -8.82 5.52
C HIS A 262 11.80 -9.30 4.39
N ASP A 263 11.06 -10.38 4.59
CA ASP A 263 10.10 -10.90 3.61
C ASP A 263 8.97 -9.90 3.36
N ALA A 264 8.45 -9.31 4.44
CA ALA A 264 7.43 -8.28 4.37
C ALA A 264 7.88 -7.08 3.51
N GLU A 265 9.05 -6.52 3.80
CA GLU A 265 9.56 -5.33 3.11
C GLU A 265 10.06 -5.61 1.68
N SER A 266 10.65 -6.79 1.46
CA SER A 266 11.25 -7.13 0.17
C SER A 266 10.25 -7.45 -0.91
N PHE A 267 9.10 -8.06 -0.59
CA PHE A 267 8.11 -8.37 -1.63
C PHE A 267 6.64 -8.36 -1.24
N TYR A 268 6.22 -8.72 -0.01
CA TYR A 268 4.78 -8.69 0.32
C TYR A 268 4.21 -7.27 0.28
N ILE A 269 4.85 -6.32 0.99
CA ILE A 269 4.42 -4.92 0.99
C ILE A 269 4.41 -4.35 -0.45
N PRO A 270 5.50 -4.48 -1.24
CA PRO A 270 5.49 -4.08 -2.64
C PRO A 270 4.35 -4.70 -3.46
N LEU A 271 4.15 -6.01 -3.37
CA LEU A 271 3.06 -6.70 -4.08
C LEU A 271 1.69 -6.12 -3.70
N LEU A 272 1.44 -5.93 -2.40
CA LEU A 272 0.19 -5.34 -1.92
C LEU A 272 -0.02 -3.91 -2.47
N GLU A 273 1.03 -3.09 -2.56
CA GLU A 273 0.97 -1.74 -3.15
C GLU A 273 0.60 -1.78 -4.64
N ILE A 274 1.20 -2.69 -5.40
CA ILE A 274 0.95 -2.88 -6.84
C ILE A 274 -0.47 -3.41 -7.07
N MET A 275 -0.91 -4.36 -6.24
CA MET A 275 -2.24 -4.97 -6.24
C MET A 275 -3.36 -4.02 -5.78
N GLY A 276 -2.97 -2.86 -5.23
CA GLY A 276 -3.87 -1.84 -4.74
C GLY A 276 -4.51 -2.11 -3.39
N MET A 277 -3.86 -2.93 -2.57
CA MET A 277 -4.21 -3.26 -1.19
C MET A 277 -3.50 -2.30 -0.21
N ASP A 278 -3.64 -0.98 -0.39
CA ASP A 278 -2.87 0.05 0.34
C ASP A 278 -3.01 -0.05 1.86
N GLY A 279 -4.22 -0.36 2.32
CA GLY A 279 -4.52 -0.57 3.72
C GLY A 279 -3.68 -1.69 4.33
N MET A 280 -3.72 -2.85 3.69
CA MET A 280 -2.98 -4.04 4.12
C MET A 280 -1.47 -3.82 4.01
N ALA A 281 -1.00 -3.20 2.93
CA ALA A 281 0.40 -2.80 2.77
C ALA A 281 0.86 -1.86 3.90
N SER A 282 -0.02 -0.92 4.30
CA SER A 282 0.25 0.03 5.37
C SER A 282 0.25 -0.62 6.76
N ALA A 283 -0.63 -1.60 6.99
CA ALA A 283 -0.67 -2.39 8.21
C ALA A 283 0.60 -3.24 8.35
N LEU A 284 0.95 -3.99 7.31
CA LEU A 284 2.17 -4.80 7.32
C LEU A 284 3.41 -3.93 7.53
N ARG A 285 3.50 -2.77 6.85
CA ARG A 285 4.56 -1.78 7.07
C ARG A 285 4.57 -1.20 8.49
N ASN A 286 3.41 -0.99 9.10
CA ASN A 286 3.32 -0.54 10.48
C ASN A 286 3.98 -1.55 11.42
N GLU A 287 3.68 -2.83 11.23
CA GLU A 287 4.22 -3.90 12.06
C GLU A 287 5.72 -4.11 11.83
N THR A 288 6.20 -4.03 10.57
CA THR A 288 7.64 -4.11 10.29
C THR A 288 8.40 -2.96 10.96
N TYR A 289 7.97 -1.72 10.77
CA TYR A 289 8.62 -0.56 11.39
C TYR A 289 8.53 -0.56 12.92
N SER A 290 7.39 -0.96 13.47
CA SER A 290 7.24 -1.07 14.92
C SER A 290 8.18 -2.13 15.49
N THR A 291 8.31 -3.27 14.82
CA THR A 291 9.24 -4.34 15.19
C THR A 291 10.69 -3.88 15.13
N ARG A 292 11.08 -3.21 14.04
CA ARG A 292 12.44 -2.63 13.90
C ARG A 292 12.76 -1.63 14.98
N LEU A 293 11.84 -0.71 15.29
CA LEU A 293 12.04 0.33 16.32
C LEU A 293 12.14 -0.26 17.72
N ARG A 294 11.30 -1.25 18.07
CA ARG A 294 11.38 -1.91 19.39
C ARG A 294 12.70 -2.66 19.55
N ASN A 295 13.10 -3.46 18.55
CA ASN A 295 14.29 -4.29 18.63
C ASN A 295 15.60 -3.50 18.47
N SER A 296 15.58 -2.34 17.81
CA SER A 296 16.71 -1.42 17.76
C SER A 296 16.85 -0.51 18.99
N GLY A 297 15.95 -0.58 19.97
CA GLY A 297 15.98 0.31 21.16
C GLY A 297 15.33 1.68 20.97
N HIS A 298 14.69 1.93 19.83
CA HIS A 298 14.02 3.19 19.48
C HIS A 298 12.51 3.17 19.80
N GLY A 299 12.08 2.37 20.77
CA GLY A 299 10.66 2.23 21.16
C GLY A 299 9.98 3.55 21.57
N ALA A 300 10.73 4.49 22.16
CA ALA A 300 10.22 5.82 22.55
C ALA A 300 9.64 6.62 21.36
N PHE A 301 10.13 6.39 20.14
CA PHE A 301 9.58 7.03 18.93
C PHE A 301 8.17 6.51 18.61
N LEU A 302 7.88 5.24 18.89
CA LEU A 302 6.53 4.69 18.76
C LEU A 302 5.60 5.28 19.82
N GLU A 303 6.06 5.43 21.05
CA GLU A 303 5.28 6.06 22.13
C GLU A 303 4.90 7.49 21.72
N LYS A 304 5.87 8.29 21.23
CA LYS A 304 5.59 9.64 20.75
C LYS A 304 4.65 9.66 19.56
N ALA A 305 4.85 8.76 18.58
CA ALA A 305 3.94 8.68 17.43
C ALA A 305 2.50 8.35 17.85
N ASN A 306 2.31 7.45 18.82
CA ASN A 306 0.98 7.14 19.35
C ASN A 306 0.35 8.32 20.11
N GLU A 307 1.15 9.05 20.90
CA GLU A 307 0.70 10.28 21.57
C GLU A 307 0.18 11.32 20.56
N LEU A 308 0.94 11.56 19.49
CA LEU A 308 0.57 12.50 18.43
C LEU A 308 -0.69 12.07 17.66
N LEU A 309 -0.94 10.77 17.56
CA LEU A 309 -2.11 10.22 16.87
C LEU A 309 -3.31 9.99 17.81
N ALA A 310 -3.19 10.32 19.11
CA ALA A 310 -4.21 10.03 20.11
C ALA A 310 -5.51 10.83 19.89
N CYS A 311 -5.42 12.08 19.41
CA CYS A 311 -6.61 12.88 19.08
C CYS A 311 -7.41 12.29 17.90
N LEU A 312 -6.73 11.56 17.01
CA LEU A 312 -7.34 10.83 15.92
C LEU A 312 -7.73 9.41 16.32
N SER A 313 -7.63 9.01 17.60
CA SER A 313 -7.93 7.64 18.03
C SER A 313 -9.43 7.32 17.90
N GLY A 314 -9.75 6.16 17.34
CA GLY A 314 -11.13 5.75 17.08
C GLY A 314 -11.71 6.26 15.75
N ARG A 315 -12.71 5.54 15.25
CA ARG A 315 -13.37 5.80 13.96
C ARG A 315 -14.07 7.16 13.94
N ASP A 316 -14.92 7.43 14.94
CA ASP A 316 -15.76 8.63 14.95
C ASP A 316 -14.94 9.92 15.04
N ASN A 317 -13.91 9.93 15.90
CA ASN A 317 -12.98 11.07 16.00
C ASN A 317 -12.22 11.29 14.69
N THR A 318 -11.79 10.21 14.03
CA THR A 318 -11.11 10.31 12.72
C THR A 318 -12.05 10.90 11.68
N LEU A 319 -13.28 10.38 11.57
CA LEU A 319 -14.25 10.87 10.59
C LEU A 319 -14.65 12.30 10.85
N SER A 320 -14.89 12.69 12.10
CA SER A 320 -15.15 14.08 12.48
C SER A 320 -13.98 14.98 12.09
N SER A 321 -12.74 14.61 12.40
CA SER A 321 -11.56 15.42 12.09
C SER A 321 -11.36 15.60 10.58
N ILE A 322 -11.59 14.55 9.78
CA ILE A 322 -11.52 14.62 8.33
C ILE A 322 -12.66 15.47 7.77
N HIS A 323 -13.88 15.28 8.27
CA HIS A 323 -15.04 16.09 7.88
C HIS A 323 -14.80 17.58 8.17
N ASP A 324 -14.34 17.91 9.38
CA ASP A 324 -14.05 19.27 9.79
C ASP A 324 -12.91 19.89 8.97
N LEU A 325 -11.89 19.11 8.62
CA LEU A 325 -10.85 19.56 7.69
C LEU A 325 -11.42 19.89 6.31
N LEU A 326 -12.23 19.01 5.72
CA LEU A 326 -12.84 19.20 4.40
C LEU A 326 -13.79 20.41 4.39
N ALA A 327 -14.57 20.59 5.45
CA ALA A 327 -15.44 21.76 5.62
C ALA A 327 -14.62 23.06 5.66
N THR A 328 -13.49 23.09 6.40
CA THR A 328 -12.58 24.25 6.43
C THR A 328 -11.92 24.50 5.06
N LEU A 329 -11.61 23.45 4.31
CA LEU A 329 -11.08 23.56 2.95
C LEU A 329 -12.14 23.93 1.91
N ASN A 330 -13.40 24.15 2.33
CA ASN A 330 -14.51 24.57 1.50
C ASN A 330 -14.73 23.67 0.27
N VAL A 331 -14.72 22.35 0.44
CA VAL A 331 -14.81 21.39 -0.69
C VAL A 331 -16.20 21.26 -1.33
N GLY A 332 -17.22 21.89 -0.76
CA GLY A 332 -18.62 21.72 -1.15
C GLY A 332 -19.31 20.57 -0.41
N GLU A 333 -20.34 19.99 -1.03
CA GLU A 333 -21.06 18.84 -0.48
C GLU A 333 -20.29 17.54 -0.79
N PHE A 334 -20.17 16.67 0.21
CA PHE A 334 -19.40 15.43 0.11
C PHE A 334 -19.97 14.32 0.97
N ASP A 335 -19.76 13.09 0.51
CA ASP A 335 -20.02 11.87 1.27
C ASP A 335 -18.70 11.25 1.71
N LEU A 336 -18.50 11.17 3.02
CA LEU A 336 -17.28 10.63 3.64
C LEU A 336 -17.50 9.16 4.06
N ASP A 337 -16.70 8.26 3.50
CA ASP A 337 -16.72 6.84 3.89
C ASP A 337 -15.39 6.40 4.52
N HIS A 338 -15.49 5.46 5.46
CA HIS A 338 -14.36 4.75 6.04
C HIS A 338 -14.24 3.42 5.33
N ALA A 339 -13.12 3.17 4.63
CA ALA A 339 -12.99 2.02 3.73
C ALA A 339 -12.35 0.79 4.36
N ILE A 340 -11.82 0.88 5.59
CA ILE A 340 -11.15 -0.24 6.27
C ILE A 340 -11.68 -0.39 7.69
N GLN A 341 -11.91 -1.62 8.13
CA GLN A 341 -12.37 -1.89 9.50
C GLN A 341 -11.18 -2.23 10.39
N ASP A 342 -11.06 -1.62 11.57
CA ASP A 342 -9.94 -1.85 12.48
C ASP A 342 -10.31 -2.77 13.66
N ALA A 343 -10.87 -3.95 13.39
CA ALA A 343 -11.31 -4.86 14.46
C ALA A 343 -10.19 -5.70 15.05
N THR A 344 -9.17 -5.99 14.25
CA THR A 344 -7.96 -6.71 14.67
C THR A 344 -6.89 -5.78 15.25
N GLN A 345 -7.21 -4.50 15.48
CA GLN A 345 -6.29 -3.49 16.03
C GLN A 345 -5.03 -3.29 15.17
N HIS A 346 -5.15 -3.48 13.86
CA HIS A 346 -4.06 -3.17 12.92
C HIS A 346 -3.82 -1.65 12.81
N GLY A 347 -4.72 -0.80 13.31
CA GLY A 347 -4.54 0.64 13.49
C GLY A 347 -4.63 1.47 12.21
N MET A 348 -5.12 0.89 11.10
CA MET A 348 -5.08 1.54 9.79
C MET A 348 -6.36 2.32 9.57
N LYS A 349 -6.21 3.60 9.23
CA LYS A 349 -7.33 4.51 8.98
C LYS A 349 -7.21 5.04 7.58
N TYR A 350 -8.18 4.65 6.77
CA TYR A 350 -8.20 4.92 5.35
C TYR A 350 -9.66 5.04 4.91
N GLY A 351 -9.92 5.90 3.93
CA GLY A 351 -11.24 5.99 3.37
C GLY A 351 -11.28 6.78 2.08
N THR A 352 -12.50 6.95 1.61
CA THR A 352 -12.80 7.63 0.35
C THR A 352 -13.83 8.71 0.59
N ILE A 353 -13.77 9.74 -0.24
CA ILE A 353 -14.71 10.85 -0.28
C ILE A 353 -15.22 10.92 -1.70
N GLU A 354 -16.53 11.03 -1.85
CA GLU A 354 -17.17 11.36 -3.12
C GLU A 354 -17.67 12.80 -3.02
N LEU A 355 -17.27 13.64 -3.97
CA LEU A 355 -17.68 15.05 -4.02
C LEU A 355 -18.85 15.19 -4.98
N GLN A 356 -19.92 15.83 -4.51
CA GLN A 356 -21.06 16.15 -5.36
C GLN A 356 -20.75 17.45 -6.10
N MET A 357 -20.50 17.33 -7.41
CA MET A 357 -20.26 18.49 -8.25
C MET A 357 -21.58 19.16 -8.64
N PRO A 358 -21.61 20.51 -8.79
CA PRO A 358 -22.81 21.22 -9.20
C PRO A 358 -23.35 20.78 -10.57
N ASP A 359 -22.47 20.31 -11.44
CA ASP A 359 -22.80 19.64 -12.70
C ASP A 359 -22.67 18.12 -12.51
N GLN A 360 -23.80 17.41 -12.54
CA GLN A 360 -23.86 15.98 -12.19
C GLN A 360 -23.21 15.03 -13.22
N GLU A 361 -22.45 15.54 -14.19
CA GLU A 361 -21.82 14.73 -15.24
C GLU A 361 -20.40 14.27 -14.87
N ASP A 362 -19.68 15.02 -14.01
CA ASP A 362 -18.31 14.72 -13.59
C ASP A 362 -18.22 14.46 -12.07
N THR A 363 -17.56 13.37 -11.66
CA THR A 363 -17.34 13.05 -10.24
C THR A 363 -15.87 13.26 -9.85
N VAL A 364 -15.62 14.04 -8.80
CA VAL A 364 -14.29 14.06 -8.17
C VAL A 364 -14.31 13.14 -6.96
N ARG A 365 -13.30 12.28 -6.86
CA ARG A 365 -13.10 11.40 -5.69
C ARG A 365 -11.88 11.85 -4.93
N ALA A 366 -11.93 11.77 -3.61
CA ALA A 366 -10.76 11.94 -2.76
C ALA A 366 -10.47 10.66 -2.00
N ILE A 367 -9.19 10.39 -1.78
CA ILE A 367 -8.71 9.30 -0.94
C ILE A 367 -8.03 9.93 0.25
N TRP A 368 -8.43 9.51 1.45
CA TRP A 368 -7.81 9.97 2.68
C TRP A 368 -7.16 8.83 3.45
N ARG A 369 -6.07 9.15 4.13
CA ARG A 369 -5.32 8.21 4.95
C ARG A 369 -4.70 8.92 6.14
N ILE A 370 -4.76 8.28 7.32
CA ILE A 370 -3.90 8.65 8.45
C ILE A 370 -2.63 7.81 8.42
N LYS A 371 -1.49 8.46 8.65
CA LYS A 371 -0.20 7.79 8.77
C LYS A 371 -0.21 6.84 9.96
N SER A 372 0.35 5.64 9.77
CA SER A 372 0.46 4.64 10.83
C SER A 372 1.49 5.04 11.89
N PRO A 373 1.34 4.61 13.16
CA PRO A 373 2.31 4.90 14.22
C PRO A 373 3.74 4.52 13.85
N GLY A 374 3.96 3.33 13.28
CA GLY A 374 5.29 2.88 12.84
C GLY A 374 5.88 3.75 11.74
N SER A 375 5.08 4.17 10.75
CA SER A 375 5.55 5.06 9.66
C SER A 375 5.85 6.47 10.17
N LEU A 376 5.05 6.99 11.09
CA LEU A 376 5.30 8.28 11.72
C LEU A 376 6.57 8.22 12.58
N ALA A 377 6.70 7.20 13.42
CA ALA A 377 7.87 7.00 14.28
C ALA A 377 9.17 6.88 13.49
N MET A 378 9.17 6.16 12.35
CA MET A 378 10.35 6.08 11.50
C MET A 378 10.73 7.45 10.91
N LYS A 379 9.73 8.25 10.47
CA LYS A 379 9.99 9.63 10.01
C LYS A 379 10.50 10.54 11.13
N LEU A 380 10.02 10.38 12.36
CA LEU A 380 10.52 11.13 13.52
C LEU A 380 11.97 10.75 13.82
N LEU A 381 12.30 9.45 13.77
CA LEU A 381 13.68 8.99 13.90
C LEU A 381 14.57 9.59 12.81
N ASP A 382 14.19 9.47 11.54
CA ASP A 382 14.93 10.08 10.41
C ASP A 382 15.10 11.59 10.56
N TYR A 383 14.15 12.26 11.19
CA TYR A 383 14.22 13.70 11.43
C TYR A 383 15.29 14.08 12.44
N VAL A 384 15.37 13.35 13.57
CA VAL A 384 16.30 13.66 14.68
C VAL A 384 17.65 12.98 14.52
N LYS A 385 17.71 11.87 13.78
CA LYS A 385 18.92 11.10 13.52
C LYS A 385 19.91 11.99 12.78
N THR A 386 20.97 12.36 13.48
CA THR A 386 22.11 13.11 12.95
C THR A 386 23.32 12.18 13.05
N SER A 387 24.17 12.13 12.03
CA SER A 387 25.36 11.26 12.06
C SER A 387 26.19 11.50 13.32
N GLY A 388 26.41 10.45 14.11
CA GLY A 388 27.17 10.49 15.36
C GLY A 388 26.40 10.88 16.62
N ALA A 389 25.09 11.17 16.53
CA ALA A 389 24.28 11.49 17.71
C ALA A 389 23.97 10.24 18.55
N SER A 390 24.20 10.32 19.87
CA SER A 390 23.87 9.23 20.79
C SER A 390 22.35 9.02 20.91
N GLU A 391 21.90 7.85 21.37
CA GLU A 391 20.48 7.60 21.60
C GLU A 391 19.85 8.62 22.57
N ASP A 392 20.60 9.06 23.59
CA ASP A 392 20.11 10.05 24.56
C ASP A 392 19.93 11.44 23.93
N GLU A 393 20.83 11.83 23.03
CA GLU A 393 20.68 13.07 22.25
C GLU A 393 19.47 12.99 21.31
N GLN A 394 19.23 11.83 20.69
CA GLN A 394 18.06 11.62 19.84
C GLN A 394 16.77 11.69 20.66
N ARG A 395 16.73 11.09 21.86
CA ARG A 395 15.60 11.18 22.80
C ARG A 395 15.34 12.61 23.26
N ALA A 396 16.39 13.37 23.57
CA ALA A 396 16.26 14.77 23.94
C ALA A 396 15.69 15.62 22.79
N LYS A 397 16.16 15.40 21.55
CA LYS A 397 15.62 16.05 20.35
C LYS A 397 14.15 15.69 20.10
N LEU A 398 13.79 14.42 20.26
CA LEU A 398 12.41 13.94 20.13
C LEU A 398 11.48 14.63 21.13
N ALA A 399 11.91 14.76 22.39
CA ALA A 399 11.14 15.42 23.44
C ALA A 399 10.95 16.93 23.19
N ALA A 400 11.90 17.56 22.50
CA ALA A 400 11.87 18.98 22.15
C ALA A 400 11.09 19.29 20.86
N LEU A 401 10.49 18.30 20.18
CA LEU A 401 9.69 18.54 18.98
C LEU A 401 8.35 19.21 19.33
N GLU A 402 8.26 20.50 19.03
CA GLU A 402 7.00 21.27 19.14
C GLU A 402 6.10 21.08 17.92
N ILE A 403 6.69 20.91 16.72
CA ILE A 403 5.97 20.73 15.46
C ILE A 403 6.32 19.37 14.86
N ILE A 404 5.30 18.65 14.39
CA ILE A 404 5.46 17.34 13.76
C ILE A 404 6.04 17.53 12.35
N PRO A 405 7.26 17.04 12.07
CA PRO A 405 7.93 17.28 10.80
C PRO A 405 7.41 16.42 9.64
N ALA A 406 6.27 15.77 9.82
CA ALA A 406 5.70 14.80 8.90
C ALA A 406 4.19 14.97 8.78
N ASP A 407 3.68 14.73 7.58
CA ASP A 407 2.24 14.84 7.32
C ASP A 407 1.52 13.67 8.00
N ILE A 408 0.57 13.96 8.88
CA ILE A 408 -0.23 12.93 9.56
C ILE A 408 -1.34 12.45 8.63
N VAL A 409 -2.01 13.38 7.95
CA VAL A 409 -3.09 13.09 7.00
C VAL A 409 -2.54 13.23 5.59
N GLY A 410 -2.83 12.24 4.75
CA GLY A 410 -2.70 12.36 3.30
C GLY A 410 -4.08 12.38 2.68
N LEU A 411 -4.32 13.36 1.81
CA LEU A 411 -5.56 13.52 1.05
C LEU A 411 -5.21 13.67 -0.43
N THR A 412 -5.78 12.83 -1.29
CA THR A 412 -5.51 12.86 -2.73
C THR A 412 -6.82 12.95 -3.49
N PHE A 413 -7.03 14.09 -4.17
CA PHE A 413 -8.14 14.31 -5.10
C PHE A 413 -7.77 13.78 -6.48
N VAL A 414 -8.72 13.07 -7.09
CA VAL A 414 -8.56 12.39 -8.36
C VAL A 414 -9.78 12.63 -9.22
N ALA A 415 -9.55 13.04 -10.47
CA ALA A 415 -10.58 13.26 -11.47
C ALA A 415 -9.99 13.06 -12.87
N ASP A 416 -10.81 12.73 -13.85
CA ASP A 416 -10.35 12.63 -15.25
C ASP A 416 -10.08 14.01 -15.86
N ASN A 417 -10.87 15.01 -15.45
CA ASN A 417 -10.79 16.37 -15.98
C ASN A 417 -9.77 17.23 -15.20
N PRO A 418 -8.62 17.61 -15.79
CA PRO A 418 -7.61 18.39 -15.09
C PRO A 418 -8.07 19.82 -14.77
N ASN A 419 -9.05 20.38 -15.50
CA ASN A 419 -9.62 21.70 -15.18
C ASN A 419 -10.35 21.66 -13.83
N ARG A 420 -11.05 20.56 -13.54
CA ARG A 420 -11.74 20.35 -12.25
C ARG A 420 -10.75 20.31 -11.10
N LEU A 421 -9.62 19.63 -11.29
CA LEU A 421 -8.54 19.58 -10.30
C LEU A 421 -7.93 20.96 -10.06
N ALA A 422 -7.70 21.75 -11.11
CA ALA A 422 -7.20 23.12 -11.01
C ALA A 422 -8.15 24.02 -10.21
N GLY A 423 -9.46 23.86 -10.44
CA GLY A 423 -10.49 24.57 -9.70
C GLY A 423 -10.50 24.24 -8.22
N LEU A 424 -10.55 22.97 -7.87
CA LEU A 424 -10.51 22.51 -6.48
C LEU A 424 -9.20 22.91 -5.78
N PHE A 425 -8.06 22.78 -6.46
CA PHE A 425 -6.77 23.20 -5.93
C PHE A 425 -6.77 24.69 -5.57
N THR A 426 -7.28 25.55 -6.47
CA THR A 426 -7.37 26.99 -6.25
C THR A 426 -8.35 27.34 -5.13
N GLN A 427 -9.54 26.74 -5.14
CA GLN A 427 -10.57 26.94 -4.12
C GLN A 427 -10.06 26.60 -2.72
N MET A 428 -9.41 25.44 -2.56
CA MET A 428 -8.86 25.02 -1.29
C MET A 428 -7.69 25.90 -0.83
N ALA A 429 -6.81 26.29 -1.76
CA ALA A 429 -5.70 27.18 -1.44
C ALA A 429 -6.20 28.55 -0.94
N ASN A 430 -7.25 29.11 -1.55
CA ASN A 430 -7.88 30.35 -1.12
C ASN A 430 -8.61 30.19 0.22
N ALA A 431 -9.33 29.07 0.42
CA ALA A 431 -9.98 28.78 1.69
C ALA A 431 -9.01 28.72 2.88
N ILE A 432 -7.78 28.25 2.66
CA ILE A 432 -6.72 28.29 3.67
C ILE A 432 -6.28 29.73 3.94
N SER A 433 -6.07 30.54 2.91
CA SER A 433 -5.70 31.95 3.07
C SER A 433 -6.73 32.76 3.85
N ASP A 434 -8.01 32.45 3.66
CA ASP A 434 -9.13 33.18 4.26
C ASP A 434 -9.48 32.72 5.68
N SER A 435 -8.97 31.56 6.10
CA SER A 435 -9.35 30.93 7.36
C SER A 435 -8.30 31.17 8.46
N PRO A 436 -8.69 31.65 9.65
CA PRO A 436 -7.78 31.79 10.79
C PRO A 436 -7.44 30.44 11.45
N ASP A 437 -8.20 29.38 11.15
CA ASP A 437 -8.13 28.08 11.85
C ASP A 437 -7.21 27.07 11.17
N ILE A 438 -6.66 27.42 10.01
CA ILE A 438 -5.76 26.55 9.24
C ILE A 438 -4.62 27.39 8.67
N GLU A 439 -3.41 26.85 8.73
CA GLU A 439 -2.22 27.54 8.25
C GLU A 439 -1.60 26.76 7.08
N MET A 440 -1.16 27.49 6.07
CA MET A 440 -0.37 26.93 4.99
C MET A 440 1.08 26.67 5.47
N THR A 441 1.60 25.45 5.29
CA THR A 441 2.95 25.07 5.76
C THR A 441 3.80 24.46 4.65
N HIS A 442 5.13 24.54 4.79
CA HIS A 442 6.07 23.98 3.83
C HIS A 442 6.79 22.74 4.37
N GLY A 443 7.38 21.95 3.47
CA GLY A 443 8.18 20.77 3.82
C GLY A 443 9.58 21.14 4.32
N LYS A 444 10.26 20.19 5.00
CA LYS A 444 11.61 20.37 5.62
C LYS A 444 12.69 20.95 4.68
N ARG A 445 12.58 20.73 3.37
CA ARG A 445 13.59 21.12 2.37
C ARG A 445 13.11 22.23 1.42
N ARG A 446 11.97 22.85 1.69
CA ARG A 446 11.32 23.78 0.76
C ARG A 446 10.91 25.05 1.47
N THR A 447 10.86 26.14 0.71
CA THR A 447 10.44 27.48 1.13
C THR A 447 8.99 27.76 0.78
N GLU A 448 8.47 27.09 -0.25
CA GLU A 448 7.13 27.26 -0.78
C GLU A 448 6.19 26.16 -0.26
N SER A 449 4.96 26.56 0.05
CA SER A 449 3.93 25.66 0.57
C SER A 449 3.03 25.05 -0.51
N LEU A 450 2.96 25.69 -1.68
CA LEU A 450 2.26 25.23 -2.89
C LEU A 450 3.26 24.66 -3.88
N GLN A 451 2.92 23.53 -4.50
CA GLN A 451 3.80 22.83 -5.44
C GLN A 451 3.01 22.38 -6.67
N ILE A 452 3.58 22.59 -7.84
CA ILE A 452 3.04 22.11 -9.12
C ILE A 452 4.17 21.44 -9.88
N ARG A 453 4.00 20.17 -10.22
CA ARG A 453 4.92 19.41 -11.04
C ARG A 453 4.15 18.75 -12.18
N GLY A 454 4.76 18.62 -13.35
CA GLY A 454 4.15 17.94 -14.49
C GLY A 454 4.65 18.52 -15.80
N VAL A 455 3.99 18.19 -16.90
CA VAL A 455 4.24 18.77 -18.24
C VAL A 455 3.77 20.22 -18.32
N GLU A 456 4.30 20.98 -19.28
CA GLU A 456 3.99 22.40 -19.48
C GLU A 456 2.47 22.71 -19.46
N GLU A 457 1.66 21.91 -20.15
CA GLU A 457 0.20 22.10 -20.19
C GLU A 457 -0.44 22.03 -18.80
N PHE A 458 -0.14 20.99 -18.04
CA PHE A 458 -0.62 20.82 -16.67
C PHE A 458 -0.14 21.96 -15.76
N ARG A 459 1.14 22.34 -15.85
CA ARG A 459 1.71 23.44 -15.06
C ARG A 459 0.99 24.76 -15.35
N ARG A 460 0.78 25.08 -16.62
CA ARG A 460 0.07 26.31 -17.06
C ARG A 460 -1.37 26.32 -16.57
N LEU A 461 -2.06 25.19 -16.63
CA LEU A 461 -3.43 25.08 -16.17
C LEU A 461 -3.55 25.33 -14.66
N MET A 462 -2.78 24.60 -13.84
CA MET A 462 -2.85 24.72 -12.38
C MET A 462 -2.40 26.10 -11.89
N ALA A 463 -1.30 26.63 -12.45
CA ALA A 463 -0.79 27.95 -12.08
C ALA A 463 -1.69 29.08 -12.60
N GLY A 464 -2.26 28.93 -13.80
CA GLY A 464 -3.19 29.89 -14.38
C GLY A 464 -4.47 30.04 -13.56
N ALA A 465 -5.02 28.93 -13.06
CA ALA A 465 -6.19 28.95 -12.18
C ALA A 465 -5.90 29.74 -10.88
N LEU A 466 -4.75 29.49 -10.24
CA LEU A 466 -4.32 30.23 -9.04
C LEU A 466 -4.20 31.75 -9.30
N LEU A 467 -3.57 32.13 -10.42
CA LEU A 467 -3.31 33.54 -10.74
C LEU A 467 -4.54 34.34 -11.13
N THR A 468 -5.50 33.68 -11.78
CA THR A 468 -6.71 34.36 -12.28
C THR A 468 -7.85 34.32 -11.26
N GLY A 469 -7.73 33.46 -10.24
CA GLY A 469 -8.83 33.12 -9.34
C GLY A 469 -9.99 32.43 -10.07
N ASP A 470 -9.76 32.01 -11.32
CA ASP A 470 -10.71 31.30 -12.15
C ASP A 470 -10.54 29.81 -11.92
N ALA A 471 -11.36 29.28 -11.01
CA ALA A 471 -11.41 27.86 -10.74
C ALA A 471 -11.98 27.03 -11.92
N GLY A 472 -12.44 27.68 -13.00
CA GLY A 472 -13.00 27.02 -14.17
C GLY A 472 -14.28 26.22 -13.87
N ALA A 473 -14.87 25.65 -14.91
CA ALA A 473 -15.87 24.59 -14.80
C ALA A 473 -17.12 24.95 -13.93
N GLY A 474 -17.57 26.21 -13.97
CA GLY A 474 -18.77 26.66 -13.22
C GLY A 474 -18.53 27.00 -11.74
N MET A 475 -17.27 26.99 -11.27
CA MET A 475 -16.91 27.50 -9.95
C MET A 475 -16.82 29.04 -9.97
N PRO A 476 -17.22 29.74 -8.89
CA PRO A 476 -17.18 31.19 -8.82
C PRO A 476 -15.75 31.73 -8.83
N ARG A 477 -15.50 32.80 -9.59
CA ARG A 477 -14.23 33.54 -9.55
C ARG A 477 -14.03 34.18 -8.18
N SER A 478 -12.80 34.08 -7.67
CA SER A 478 -12.34 34.79 -6.46
C SER A 478 -11.19 35.73 -6.82
N GLU A 479 -10.87 36.70 -5.95
CA GLU A 479 -9.64 37.46 -6.12
C GLU A 479 -8.43 36.53 -5.86
N PRO A 480 -7.38 36.58 -6.70
CA PRO A 480 -6.23 35.71 -6.53
C PRO A 480 -5.44 36.11 -5.27
N HIS A 481 -5.21 35.15 -4.37
CA HIS A 481 -4.41 35.36 -3.15
C HIS A 481 -2.92 35.12 -3.35
N TYR A 482 -2.53 34.46 -4.44
CA TYR A 482 -1.18 33.95 -4.66
C TYR A 482 -0.58 34.51 -5.95
N VAL A 483 0.73 34.77 -5.92
CA VAL A 483 1.53 35.05 -7.11
C VAL A 483 2.45 33.86 -7.44
N LEU A 484 2.97 33.79 -8.66
CA LEU A 484 3.82 32.66 -9.09
C LEU A 484 5.05 32.44 -8.21
N SER A 485 5.58 33.49 -7.57
CA SER A 485 6.71 33.36 -6.63
C SER A 485 6.38 32.59 -5.35
N ASP A 486 5.09 32.41 -5.05
CA ASP A 486 4.62 31.70 -3.86
C ASP A 486 4.48 30.19 -4.11
N VAL A 487 4.75 29.74 -5.35
CA VAL A 487 4.52 28.37 -5.83
C VAL A 487 5.81 27.78 -6.37
N ASP A 488 6.17 26.59 -5.87
CA ASP A 488 7.28 25.79 -6.39
C ASP A 488 6.82 25.02 -7.64
N ILE A 489 7.16 25.56 -8.81
CA ILE A 489 6.85 24.98 -10.11
C ILE A 489 8.04 24.17 -10.60
N GLN A 490 7.84 22.85 -10.75
CA GLN A 490 8.87 21.91 -11.17
C GLN A 490 8.57 21.35 -12.56
N GLU A 491 9.51 21.56 -13.48
CA GLU A 491 9.40 21.01 -14.82
C GLU A 491 9.63 19.50 -14.83
N ASP A 492 8.76 18.79 -15.52
CA ASP A 492 8.87 17.37 -15.76
C ASP A 492 8.33 17.09 -17.17
N ASP A 493 9.14 17.44 -18.18
CA ASP A 493 8.76 17.36 -19.60
C ASP A 493 9.28 16.06 -20.28
N GLY A 494 9.64 15.06 -19.47
CA GLY A 494 10.08 13.76 -19.96
C GLY A 494 8.92 12.87 -20.43
N PRO A 495 9.20 11.78 -21.18
CA PRO A 495 8.17 10.81 -21.56
C PRO A 495 7.50 10.12 -20.35
N ASP A 496 8.12 10.21 -19.17
CA ASP A 496 7.61 9.67 -17.90
C ASP A 496 7.07 10.78 -16.96
N ALA A 497 6.70 11.94 -17.50
CA ALA A 497 6.30 13.14 -16.76
C ALA A 497 5.23 12.88 -15.69
N TYR A 498 5.51 13.24 -14.45
CA TYR A 498 4.57 13.07 -13.34
C TYR A 498 3.78 14.34 -13.05
N ASN A 499 2.50 14.36 -13.40
CA ASN A 499 1.61 15.50 -13.11
C ASN A 499 1.00 15.40 -11.72
N VAL A 500 1.31 16.38 -10.88
CA VAL A 500 0.73 16.51 -9.54
C VAL A 500 0.79 17.97 -9.08
N ALA A 501 -0.30 18.46 -8.52
CA ALA A 501 -0.27 19.65 -7.68
C ALA A 501 -0.49 19.25 -6.23
N LYS A 502 0.13 19.98 -5.31
CA LYS A 502 -0.06 19.72 -3.88
C LYS A 502 0.22 20.92 -3.01
N PHE A 503 -0.36 20.90 -1.82
CA PHE A 503 -0.02 21.79 -0.73
C PHE A 503 0.04 21.04 0.59
N THR A 504 0.60 21.68 1.61
CA THR A 504 0.55 21.17 2.98
C THR A 504 -0.04 22.22 3.90
N CYS A 505 -0.94 21.80 4.78
CA CYS A 505 -1.57 22.69 5.75
C CYS A 505 -1.50 22.12 7.16
N LEU A 506 -1.69 22.97 8.16
CA LEU A 506 -1.69 22.63 9.58
C LEU A 506 -3.00 23.14 10.18
N LYS A 507 -3.79 22.23 10.75
CA LYS A 507 -5.00 22.55 11.51
C LYS A 507 -4.95 21.83 12.85
N GLU A 508 -5.06 22.55 13.95
CA GLU A 508 -5.05 21.99 15.32
C GLU A 508 -3.87 21.03 15.60
N GLY A 509 -2.68 21.35 15.08
CA GLY A 509 -1.48 20.51 15.22
C GLY A 509 -1.42 19.29 14.28
N ILE A 510 -2.47 19.06 13.49
CA ILE A 510 -2.53 18.00 12.48
C ILE A 510 -2.06 18.55 11.14
N ARG A 511 -0.89 18.08 10.71
CA ARG A 511 -0.32 18.43 9.41
C ARG A 511 -0.88 17.53 8.30
N THR A 512 -1.40 18.12 7.24
CA THR A 512 -2.08 17.41 6.15
C THR A 512 -1.44 17.75 4.81
N GLU A 513 -1.02 16.73 4.06
CA GLU A 513 -0.63 16.89 2.65
C GLU A 513 -1.85 16.63 1.77
N VAL A 514 -2.17 17.58 0.89
CA VAL A 514 -3.28 17.52 -0.06
C VAL A 514 -2.71 17.49 -1.47
N GLN A 515 -3.07 16.48 -2.26
CA GLN A 515 -2.57 16.25 -3.61
C GLN A 515 -3.72 16.20 -4.62
N PHE A 516 -3.43 16.62 -5.86
CA PHE A 516 -4.35 16.65 -6.99
C PHE A 516 -3.65 16.03 -8.20
N MET A 517 -4.26 15.02 -8.78
CA MET A 517 -3.72 14.30 -9.94
C MET A 517 -4.84 13.67 -10.74
N THR A 518 -4.62 13.42 -12.04
CA THR A 518 -5.64 12.76 -12.86
C THR A 518 -5.77 11.27 -12.50
N GLU A 519 -6.84 10.61 -12.97
CA GLU A 519 -6.94 9.15 -12.84
C GLU A 519 -5.78 8.45 -13.54
N GLU A 520 -5.39 8.92 -14.72
CA GLU A 520 -4.25 8.41 -15.50
C GLU A 520 -2.93 8.54 -14.73
N ASP A 521 -2.64 9.72 -14.16
CA ASP A 521 -1.43 9.93 -13.34
C ASP A 521 -1.46 9.03 -12.09
N ARG A 522 -2.63 8.84 -11.47
CA ARG A 522 -2.78 7.95 -10.33
C ARG A 522 -2.52 6.49 -10.69
N ILE A 523 -2.92 6.08 -11.88
CA ILE A 523 -2.61 4.74 -12.41
C ILE A 523 -1.10 4.62 -12.65
N SER A 524 -0.50 5.61 -13.32
CA SER A 524 0.93 5.63 -13.65
C SER A 524 1.81 5.56 -12.39
N THR A 525 1.46 6.29 -11.33
CA THR A 525 2.17 6.26 -10.04
C THR A 525 2.06 4.94 -9.27
N ARG A 526 1.16 4.04 -9.70
CA ARG A 526 1.02 2.71 -9.12
C ARG A 526 1.66 1.62 -9.97
N ILE A 527 1.37 1.61 -11.27
CA ILE A 527 1.72 0.49 -12.17
C ILE A 527 2.44 0.92 -13.44
N GLY A 528 2.64 2.22 -13.66
CA GLY A 528 3.35 2.74 -14.81
C GLY A 528 4.82 3.05 -14.53
N VAL A 529 5.42 3.82 -15.44
CA VAL A 529 6.80 4.31 -15.35
C VAL A 529 7.08 5.12 -14.08
N GLN A 530 6.05 5.75 -13.51
CA GLN A 530 6.12 6.54 -12.28
C GLN A 530 5.85 5.71 -11.01
N ALA A 531 5.74 4.39 -11.12
CA ALA A 531 5.38 3.54 -9.99
C ALA A 531 6.33 3.75 -8.80
N HIS A 532 5.76 4.04 -7.63
CA HIS A 532 6.55 4.31 -6.42
C HIS A 532 7.50 3.16 -6.05
N VAL A 533 7.12 1.91 -6.34
CA VAL A 533 7.96 0.72 -6.14
C VAL A 533 9.20 0.73 -7.04
N LEU A 534 9.08 1.17 -8.30
CA LEU A 534 10.22 1.32 -9.22
C LEU A 534 11.16 2.41 -8.73
N TYR A 535 10.62 3.56 -8.28
CA TYR A 535 11.43 4.63 -7.72
C TYR A 535 12.29 4.14 -6.53
N LYS A 536 11.69 3.37 -5.60
CA LYS A 536 12.43 2.76 -4.48
C LYS A 536 13.50 1.79 -4.96
N LEU A 537 13.18 0.92 -5.92
CA LEU A 537 14.13 -0.03 -6.51
C LEU A 537 15.32 0.71 -7.12
N LYS A 538 15.07 1.75 -7.94
CA LYS A 538 16.11 2.60 -8.54
C LYS A 538 17.03 3.19 -7.48
N GLY A 539 16.46 3.65 -6.36
CA GLY A 539 17.22 4.18 -5.23
C GLY A 539 18.18 3.16 -4.61
N GLN A 540 17.69 1.95 -4.32
CA GLN A 540 18.50 0.87 -3.76
C GLN A 540 19.60 0.40 -4.73
N LEU A 541 19.27 0.27 -6.03
CA LEU A 541 20.24 -0.11 -7.06
C LEU A 541 21.39 0.91 -7.17
N ARG A 542 21.09 2.22 -7.10
CA ARG A 542 22.12 3.26 -7.09
C ARG A 542 23.01 3.18 -5.85
N GLN A 543 22.44 2.97 -4.67
CA GLN A 543 23.21 2.82 -3.43
C GLN A 543 24.15 1.62 -3.51
N TYR A 544 23.67 0.50 -4.03
CA TYR A 544 24.48 -0.69 -4.25
C TYR A 544 25.64 -0.45 -5.23
N GLN A 545 25.38 0.21 -6.36
CA GLN A 545 26.41 0.56 -7.35
C GLN A 545 27.48 1.50 -6.77
N GLN A 546 27.11 2.40 -5.86
CA GLN A 546 28.04 3.29 -5.14
C GLN A 546 28.91 2.49 -4.16
N GLN A 547 28.32 1.61 -3.35
CA GLN A 547 29.06 0.77 -2.40
C GLN A 547 30.07 -0.16 -3.10
N GLN A 548 29.71 -0.71 -4.27
CA GLN A 548 30.63 -1.52 -5.07
C GLN A 548 31.76 -0.72 -5.75
N ALA A 549 31.50 0.55 -6.09
CA ALA A 549 32.51 1.43 -6.68
C ALA A 549 33.69 1.68 -5.72
N ASP A 550 33.42 1.68 -4.42
CA ASP A 550 34.43 1.86 -3.38
C ASP A 550 35.25 0.58 -3.10
N THR A 551 34.87 -0.59 -3.67
CA THR A 551 35.44 -1.89 -3.29
C THR A 551 36.05 -2.75 -4.42
N SER A 552 35.81 -2.52 -5.73
CA SER A 552 36.46 -3.34 -6.79
C SER A 552 36.51 -2.74 -8.23
N VAL A 553 37.48 -3.22 -9.04
CA VAL A 553 37.83 -2.81 -10.44
C VAL A 553 37.11 -3.67 -11.51
N VAL A 554 36.06 -4.43 -11.16
CA VAL A 554 35.38 -5.36 -12.08
C VAL A 554 34.25 -4.66 -12.85
N GLU A 555 34.06 -5.01 -14.13
CA GLU A 555 32.92 -4.58 -14.95
C GLU A 555 31.60 -4.85 -14.22
N LYS A 556 30.86 -3.77 -13.99
CA LYS A 556 29.67 -3.74 -13.14
C LYS A 556 28.46 -4.26 -13.92
N PRO A 557 27.61 -5.13 -13.35
CA PRO A 557 26.29 -5.34 -13.92
C PRO A 557 25.51 -4.02 -13.84
N HIS A 558 25.17 -3.46 -15.00
CA HIS A 558 24.32 -2.28 -15.11
C HIS A 558 22.88 -2.71 -14.83
N ILE A 559 22.47 -2.62 -13.57
CA ILE A 559 21.11 -2.96 -13.16
C ILE A 559 20.24 -1.71 -13.30
N GLU A 560 19.61 -1.56 -14.46
CA GLU A 560 18.56 -0.56 -14.70
C GLU A 560 17.18 -1.19 -14.54
N ILE A 561 16.17 -0.33 -14.30
CA ILE A 561 14.77 -0.69 -14.45
C ILE A 561 14.54 -0.94 -15.94
N THR A 562 13.95 -2.09 -16.28
CA THR A 562 13.67 -2.48 -17.66
C THR A 562 12.21 -2.21 -18.03
N GLU A 563 11.89 -2.19 -19.32
CA GLU A 563 10.50 -2.20 -19.79
C GLU A 563 9.74 -3.42 -19.25
N GLU A 564 10.41 -4.58 -19.13
CA GLU A 564 9.86 -5.78 -18.51
C GLU A 564 9.43 -5.58 -17.05
N ASP A 565 10.16 -4.75 -16.28
CA ASP A 565 9.79 -4.42 -14.90
C ASP A 565 8.47 -3.61 -14.87
N ILE A 566 8.22 -2.73 -15.85
CA ILE A 566 6.98 -1.95 -15.98
C ILE A 566 5.83 -2.84 -16.47
N GLU A 567 6.05 -3.65 -17.51
CA GLU A 567 5.06 -4.63 -17.99
C GLU A 567 4.64 -5.59 -16.87
N ALA A 568 5.58 -5.99 -16.02
CA ALA A 568 5.29 -6.85 -14.89
C ALA A 568 4.29 -6.21 -13.90
N LEU A 569 4.39 -4.91 -13.63
CA LEU A 569 3.42 -4.20 -12.79
C LEU A 569 2.01 -4.26 -13.39
N GLY A 570 1.90 -4.00 -14.69
CA GLY A 570 0.64 -4.07 -15.42
C GLY A 570 0.01 -5.46 -15.31
N HIS A 571 0.79 -6.52 -15.55
CA HIS A 571 0.31 -7.90 -15.44
C HIS A 571 -0.12 -8.29 -14.02
N ILE A 572 0.62 -7.88 -12.99
CA ILE A 572 0.26 -8.14 -11.59
C ILE A 572 -1.10 -7.50 -11.27
N ASN A 573 -1.28 -6.24 -11.68
CA ASN A 573 -2.53 -5.52 -11.46
C ASN A 573 -3.70 -6.10 -12.24
N GLU A 574 -3.48 -6.56 -13.49
CA GLU A 574 -4.53 -7.25 -14.27
C GLU A 574 -5.02 -8.54 -13.60
N ARG A 575 -4.15 -9.30 -12.93
CA ARG A 575 -4.59 -10.45 -12.13
C ARG A 575 -5.51 -10.03 -10.98
N MET A 576 -5.22 -8.92 -10.32
CA MET A 576 -6.10 -8.36 -9.28
C MET A 576 -7.43 -7.87 -9.84
N LYS A 577 -7.46 -7.29 -11.05
CA LYS A 577 -8.72 -6.91 -11.70
C LYS A 577 -9.59 -8.13 -12.00
N LYS A 578 -8.99 -9.22 -12.50
CA LYS A 578 -9.71 -10.48 -12.72
C LYS A 578 -10.32 -11.01 -11.43
N LEU A 579 -9.58 -10.96 -10.32
CA LEU A 579 -10.11 -11.29 -8.99
C LEU A 579 -11.30 -10.41 -8.60
N ARG A 580 -11.19 -9.08 -8.76
CA ARG A 580 -12.29 -8.12 -8.50
C ARG A 580 -13.54 -8.35 -9.32
N ARG A 581 -13.40 -8.84 -10.55
CA ARG A 581 -14.52 -9.18 -11.44
C ARG A 581 -15.08 -10.59 -11.20
N GLY A 582 -14.49 -11.39 -10.31
CA GLY A 582 -14.87 -12.78 -10.10
C GLY A 582 -14.50 -13.69 -11.28
N GLU A 583 -13.55 -13.27 -12.11
CA GLU A 583 -13.09 -13.97 -13.32
C GLU A 583 -11.84 -14.83 -13.06
N ALA A 584 -11.35 -14.88 -11.82
CA ALA A 584 -10.22 -15.70 -11.43
C ALA A 584 -10.64 -17.18 -11.31
N GLY A 585 -10.25 -17.99 -12.30
CA GLY A 585 -10.40 -19.46 -12.26
C GLY A 585 -9.10 -20.16 -11.85
N LEU A 586 -9.19 -21.47 -11.58
CA LEU A 586 -8.02 -22.31 -11.31
C LEU A 586 -7.18 -22.52 -12.57
N SER A 587 -5.86 -22.59 -12.42
CA SER A 587 -4.98 -23.04 -13.50
C SER A 587 -5.20 -24.52 -13.82
N GLU A 588 -4.87 -24.95 -15.05
CA GLU A 588 -4.97 -26.37 -15.43
C GLU A 588 -4.17 -27.29 -14.49
N GLU A 589 -3.04 -26.82 -13.98
CA GLU A 589 -2.18 -27.56 -13.05
C GLU A 589 -2.82 -27.72 -11.69
N SER A 590 -3.50 -26.68 -11.19
CA SER A 590 -4.28 -26.74 -9.96
C SER A 590 -5.46 -27.70 -10.09
N ILE A 591 -6.16 -27.69 -11.23
CA ILE A 591 -7.21 -28.68 -11.54
C ILE A 591 -6.63 -30.11 -11.56
N LYS A 592 -5.46 -30.33 -12.16
CA LYS A 592 -4.78 -31.65 -12.17
C LYS A 592 -4.43 -32.12 -10.75
N ARG A 593 -3.93 -31.22 -9.89
CA ARG A 593 -3.61 -31.53 -8.47
C ARG A 593 -4.87 -31.91 -7.69
N ALA A 594 -5.93 -31.12 -7.81
CA ALA A 594 -7.22 -31.38 -7.18
C ALA A 594 -7.80 -32.75 -7.58
N LYS A 595 -7.78 -33.09 -8.87
CA LYS A 595 -8.23 -34.41 -9.38
C LYS A 595 -7.45 -35.58 -8.76
N LYS A 596 -6.15 -35.43 -8.51
CA LYS A 596 -5.34 -36.46 -7.84
C LYS A 596 -5.78 -36.65 -6.39
N VAL A 597 -6.04 -35.56 -5.67
CA VAL A 597 -6.56 -35.60 -4.30
C VAL A 597 -7.95 -36.19 -4.25
N TRP A 598 -8.82 -35.87 -5.21
CA TRP A 598 -10.14 -36.48 -5.34
C TRP A 598 -10.09 -38.01 -5.46
N GLN A 599 -9.14 -38.53 -6.25
CA GLN A 599 -8.94 -39.98 -6.36
C GLN A 599 -8.50 -40.60 -5.03
N MET A 600 -7.72 -39.88 -4.22
CA MET A 600 -7.34 -40.32 -2.87
C MET A 600 -8.54 -40.28 -1.92
N ILE A 601 -9.33 -39.20 -1.93
CA ILE A 601 -10.56 -39.06 -1.14
C ILE A 601 -11.51 -40.23 -1.45
N LYS A 602 -11.74 -40.54 -2.72
CA LYS A 602 -12.59 -41.68 -3.14
C LYS A 602 -12.12 -43.04 -2.62
N ARG A 603 -10.82 -43.22 -2.38
CA ARG A 603 -10.27 -44.46 -1.79
C ARG A 603 -10.46 -44.51 -0.27
N VAL A 604 -10.52 -43.36 0.39
CA VAL A 604 -10.68 -43.25 1.86
C VAL A 604 -12.16 -43.12 2.27
N SER A 605 -13.01 -42.57 1.40
CA SER A 605 -14.44 -42.32 1.64
C SER A 605 -15.26 -43.57 2.03
N PRO A 606 -15.05 -44.78 1.48
CA PRO A 606 -15.74 -45.99 1.92
C PRO A 606 -15.43 -46.39 3.38
N LEU A 607 -14.32 -45.93 3.94
CA LEU A 607 -13.95 -46.16 5.35
C LEU A 607 -14.55 -45.09 6.27
N LEU A 608 -14.95 -43.94 5.73
CA LEU A 608 -15.55 -42.82 6.47
C LEU A 608 -17.05 -42.99 6.68
N SER A 609 -17.74 -43.73 5.82
CA SER A 609 -19.15 -44.09 6.02
C SER A 609 -19.39 -45.01 7.22
N TRP A 610 -18.33 -45.57 7.83
CA TRP A 610 -18.39 -46.45 8.99
C TRP A 610 -18.10 -45.77 10.33
N THR A 611 -17.77 -44.47 10.33
CA THR A 611 -17.47 -43.69 11.55
C THR A 611 -18.24 -42.35 11.57
N LEU A 612 -19.54 -42.43 11.30
CA LEU A 612 -20.53 -41.40 11.62
C LEU A 612 -21.14 -41.66 12.99
#